data_AF-A0A813JEN4-F1
#
_entry.id   AF-A0A813JEN4-F1
#
_cell.length_a   1.000
_cell.length_b   1.000
_cell.length_c   1.000
_cell.angle_alpha   90.00
_cell.angle_beta   90.00
_cell.angle_gamma   90.00
#
_symmetry.space_group_name_H-M   'P 1'
#
loop_
_entity.id
_entity.type
_entity.pdbx_description
1 polymer ?
#
loop_
_entity_poly.entity_id
_entity_poly.type
_entity_poly.pdbx_seq_one_letter_code
_entity_poly.pdbx_strand_id
1 'polypeptide(L)'
;VTCWVSEITETGKLALSMLPLSVLHPGGTPKQDVSVFRDLSHKEWLTAVVTSIEIFGFFADVSVTKDGKTSVAHGLVHCSEISKKWVSDVADEVKLGQEVKVRVRKADGETGRLNFTMWPLDPEAEIMKSALTRPEVRKYKDTTVQDVSAFRDVQQSGQWLTGTVMRTASFGAWVSVWHPIRDVSGNVLVHVTAMRDYFVEDPAQEVEIGQEVRVRITSVDVRTGRMRGSMVEPLA
;
A
#
# COMPACT_ATOMS: atom_id res chain seq x y z
N VAL A 1 -18.29 34.94 7.51
CA VAL A 1 -17.57 33.79 6.93
C VAL A 1 -17.94 32.56 7.74
N THR A 2 -18.47 31.52 7.11
CA THR A 2 -18.87 30.28 7.80
C THR A 2 -17.77 29.24 7.59
N CYS A 3 -17.24 28.69 8.68
CA CYS A 3 -16.17 27.71 8.66
C CYS A 3 -16.62 26.46 9.42
N TRP A 4 -16.39 25.29 8.85
CA TRP A 4 -16.74 23.98 9.36
C TRP A 4 -15.48 23.30 9.89
N VAL A 5 -15.59 22.49 10.95
CA VAL A 5 -14.48 21.69 11.47
C VAL A 5 -14.51 20.32 10.80
N SER A 6 -13.63 20.07 9.84
CA SER A 6 -13.64 18.83 9.05
C SER A 6 -13.01 17.63 9.77
N GLU A 7 -12.06 17.86 10.66
CA GLU A 7 -11.37 16.80 11.42
C GLU A 7 -10.85 17.33 12.75
N ILE A 8 -10.87 16.50 13.79
CA ILE A 8 -10.29 16.78 15.11
C ILE A 8 -9.36 15.61 15.44
N THR A 9 -8.06 15.87 15.53
CA THR A 9 -7.09 14.84 15.92
C THR A 9 -7.01 14.71 17.44
N GLU A 10 -6.65 13.53 17.95
CA GLU A 10 -6.43 13.30 19.39
C GLU A 10 -5.34 14.22 19.99
N THR A 11 -4.47 14.77 19.14
CA THR A 11 -3.44 15.76 19.49
C THR A 11 -3.96 17.20 19.61
N GLY A 12 -5.27 17.42 19.41
CA GLY A 12 -5.90 18.73 19.53
C GLY A 12 -5.77 19.63 18.30
N LYS A 13 -5.35 19.10 17.14
CA LYS A 13 -5.35 19.87 15.88
C LYS A 13 -6.73 19.82 15.25
N LEU A 14 -7.20 20.98 14.79
CA LEU A 14 -8.48 21.15 14.10
C LEU A 14 -8.22 21.41 12.61
N ALA A 15 -8.76 20.56 11.75
CA ALA A 15 -8.84 20.85 10.32
C ALA A 15 -10.10 21.66 10.04
N LEU A 16 -9.95 22.76 9.32
CA LEU A 16 -11.02 23.73 9.04
C LEU A 16 -11.34 23.73 7.55
N SER A 17 -12.62 23.77 7.21
CA SER A 17 -13.10 23.83 5.83
C SER A 17 -14.13 24.93 5.64
N MET A 18 -14.05 25.61 4.51
CA MET A 18 -15.03 26.60 4.07
C MET A 18 -16.26 25.95 3.40
N LEU A 19 -16.25 24.62 3.28
CA LEU A 19 -17.33 23.82 2.71
C LEU A 19 -17.96 22.92 3.80
N PRO A 20 -19.28 22.68 3.74
CA PRO A 20 -19.94 21.81 4.70
C PRO A 20 -19.41 20.37 4.63
N LEU A 21 -19.26 19.69 5.78
CA LEU A 21 -18.79 18.29 5.82
C LEU A 21 -19.59 17.33 4.94
N SER A 22 -20.89 17.60 4.71
CA SER A 22 -21.74 16.78 3.85
C SER A 22 -21.23 16.69 2.41
N VAL A 23 -20.54 17.73 1.95
CA VAL A 23 -19.92 17.82 0.62
C VAL A 23 -18.41 17.58 0.68
N LEU A 24 -17.88 17.00 1.75
CA LEU A 24 -16.46 16.64 1.88
C LEU A 24 -16.28 15.12 2.02
N HIS A 25 -15.17 14.60 1.52
CA HIS A 25 -14.67 13.26 1.80
C HIS A 25 -13.95 13.22 3.16
N PRO A 26 -13.79 12.02 3.78
CA PRO A 26 -12.83 11.82 4.87
C PRO A 26 -11.43 12.20 4.37
N GLY A 27 -10.86 13.29 4.89
CA GLY A 27 -9.66 13.95 4.37
C GLY A 27 -9.88 15.38 3.85
N GLY A 28 -11.12 15.89 3.87
CA GLY A 28 -11.41 17.32 3.67
C GLY A 28 -11.53 17.81 2.22
N THR A 29 -11.49 16.91 1.23
CA THR A 29 -11.68 17.28 -0.19
C THR A 29 -13.15 17.27 -0.59
N PRO A 30 -13.61 18.16 -1.49
CA PRO A 30 -14.99 18.17 -1.95
C PRO A 30 -15.45 16.82 -2.52
N LYS A 31 -16.68 16.42 -2.23
CA LYS A 31 -17.39 15.33 -2.92
C LYS A 31 -17.62 15.76 -4.35
N GLN A 32 -17.17 14.90 -5.24
CA GLN A 32 -17.10 15.21 -6.66
C GLN A 32 -18.18 14.44 -7.38
N ASP A 33 -18.78 15.06 -8.40
CA ASP A 33 -19.68 14.34 -9.28
C ASP A 33 -18.86 13.51 -10.27
N VAL A 34 -18.68 12.24 -9.92
CA VAL A 34 -17.95 11.27 -10.73
C VAL A 34 -18.85 10.54 -11.73
N SER A 35 -20.13 10.92 -11.85
CA SER A 35 -21.12 10.24 -12.69
C SER A 35 -20.72 10.24 -14.16
N VAL A 36 -20.13 11.34 -14.64
CA VAL A 36 -19.62 11.48 -16.01
C VAL A 36 -18.50 10.47 -16.31
N PHE A 37 -17.75 10.05 -15.29
CA PHE A 37 -16.62 9.14 -15.41
C PHE A 37 -16.99 7.67 -15.30
N ARG A 38 -18.22 7.34 -14.82
CA ARG A 38 -18.74 5.95 -14.84
C ARG A 38 -18.87 5.41 -16.25
N ASP A 39 -19.32 6.24 -17.19
CA ASP A 39 -19.54 5.82 -18.58
C ASP A 39 -18.25 5.87 -19.43
N LEU A 40 -17.24 6.61 -18.96
CA LEU A 40 -15.90 6.67 -19.57
C LEU A 40 -14.99 5.50 -19.15
N SER A 41 -15.48 4.68 -18.23
CA SER A 41 -14.76 3.60 -17.57
C SER A 41 -14.08 2.65 -18.57
N HIS A 42 -12.74 2.65 -18.55
CA HIS A 42 -11.79 1.68 -19.11
C HIS A 42 -11.27 1.86 -20.55
N LYS A 43 -11.85 2.69 -21.43
CA LYS A 43 -11.40 2.72 -22.84
C LYS A 43 -10.62 3.96 -23.25
N GLU A 44 -10.96 5.10 -22.69
CA GLU A 44 -10.43 6.38 -23.14
C GLU A 44 -9.25 6.85 -22.27
N TRP A 45 -8.18 7.32 -22.92
CA TRP A 45 -7.09 8.01 -22.25
C TRP A 45 -7.49 9.45 -21.98
N LEU A 46 -7.38 9.85 -20.72
CA LEU A 46 -7.65 11.19 -20.25
C LEU A 46 -6.34 11.86 -19.84
N THR A 47 -6.25 13.17 -20.05
CA THR A 47 -5.12 13.97 -19.54
C THR A 47 -5.42 14.37 -18.11
N ALA A 48 -4.51 14.05 -17.19
CA ALA A 48 -4.59 14.44 -15.80
C ALA A 48 -3.34 15.21 -15.36
N VAL A 49 -3.51 16.15 -14.45
CA VAL A 49 -2.43 16.96 -13.86
C VAL A 49 -2.14 16.43 -12.47
N VAL A 50 -0.88 16.09 -12.18
CA VAL A 50 -0.47 15.60 -10.86
C VAL A 50 -0.59 16.71 -9.82
N THR A 51 -1.38 16.48 -8.77
CA THR A 51 -1.63 17.46 -7.70
C THR A 51 -0.89 17.15 -6.40
N SER A 52 -0.72 15.87 -6.07
CA SER A 52 0.06 15.44 -4.90
C SER A 52 0.74 14.10 -5.16
N ILE A 53 1.91 13.89 -4.58
CA ILE A 53 2.68 12.64 -4.65
C ILE A 53 2.77 12.05 -3.25
N GLU A 54 2.44 10.77 -3.13
CA GLU A 54 2.46 10.00 -1.91
C GLU A 54 3.28 8.71 -2.10
N ILE A 55 3.67 8.06 -0.99
CA ILE A 55 4.45 6.82 -1.03
C ILE A 55 3.72 5.65 -1.73
N PHE A 56 2.38 5.69 -1.75
CA PHE A 56 1.55 4.63 -2.33
C PHE A 56 1.04 4.97 -3.74
N GLY A 57 1.36 6.14 -4.28
CA GLY A 57 0.84 6.61 -5.55
C GLY A 57 0.81 8.12 -5.67
N PHE A 58 0.05 8.65 -6.63
CA PHE A 58 -0.13 10.08 -6.77
C PHE A 58 -1.58 10.43 -7.07
N PHE A 59 -1.98 11.61 -6.60
CA PHE A 59 -3.27 12.20 -6.91
C PHE A 59 -3.14 13.05 -8.17
N ALA A 60 -4.13 12.95 -9.04
CA ALA A 60 -4.20 13.75 -10.23
C ALA A 60 -5.62 14.19 -10.54
N ASP A 61 -5.70 15.36 -11.16
CA ASP A 61 -6.94 16.01 -11.55
C ASP A 61 -7.15 15.82 -13.03
N VAL A 62 -8.25 15.18 -13.39
CA VAL A 62 -8.66 14.99 -14.77
C VAL A 62 -9.72 16.01 -15.13
N SER A 63 -9.58 16.66 -16.28
CA SER A 63 -10.60 17.54 -16.84
C SER A 63 -11.16 16.91 -18.10
N VAL A 64 -12.46 16.59 -18.11
CA VAL A 64 -13.15 16.08 -19.29
C VAL A 64 -14.20 17.07 -19.71
N THR A 65 -14.19 17.42 -21.00
CA THR A 65 -15.24 18.25 -21.60
C THR A 65 -16.15 17.36 -22.42
N LYS A 66 -17.39 17.16 -21.97
CA LYS A 66 -18.41 16.38 -22.68
C LYS A 66 -19.69 17.21 -22.72
N ASP A 67 -20.33 17.26 -23.89
CA ASP A 67 -21.59 18.00 -24.10
C ASP A 67 -21.52 19.49 -23.69
N GLY A 68 -20.36 20.13 -23.89
CA GLY A 68 -20.14 21.55 -23.56
C GLY A 68 -19.98 21.83 -22.06
N LYS A 69 -19.95 20.80 -21.20
CA LYS A 69 -19.68 20.91 -19.77
C LYS A 69 -18.31 20.32 -19.45
N THR A 70 -17.48 21.11 -18.78
CA THR A 70 -16.19 20.66 -18.26
C THR A 70 -16.38 20.11 -16.84
N SER A 71 -16.21 18.81 -16.70
CA SER A 71 -16.18 18.13 -15.40
C SER A 71 -14.73 17.91 -15.00
N VAL A 72 -14.38 18.39 -13.82
CA VAL A 72 -13.07 18.14 -13.20
C VAL A 72 -13.26 17.09 -12.13
N ALA A 73 -12.37 16.10 -12.08
CA ALA A 73 -12.36 15.14 -11.01
C ALA A 73 -10.94 14.79 -10.55
N HIS A 74 -10.75 14.69 -9.24
CA HIS A 74 -9.56 14.24 -8.55
C HIS A 74 -9.65 12.73 -8.31
N GLY A 75 -8.59 12.03 -8.64
CA GLY A 75 -8.49 10.58 -8.40
C GLY A 75 -7.06 10.14 -8.13
N LEU A 76 -6.93 8.89 -7.68
CA LEU A 76 -5.67 8.31 -7.27
C LEU A 76 -5.15 7.33 -8.32
N VAL A 77 -3.87 7.48 -8.70
CA VAL A 77 -3.10 6.43 -9.37
C VAL A 77 -2.24 5.75 -8.31
N HIS A 78 -2.51 4.48 -8.02
CA HIS A 78 -1.69 3.68 -7.10
C HIS A 78 -0.33 3.36 -7.73
N CYS A 79 0.74 3.18 -6.95
CA CYS A 79 2.09 2.90 -7.46
C CYS A 79 2.15 1.71 -8.44
N SER A 80 1.37 0.67 -8.19
CA SER A 80 1.23 -0.51 -9.07
C SER A 80 0.53 -0.21 -10.41
N GLU A 81 -0.07 0.97 -10.56
CA GLU A 81 -0.80 1.42 -11.73
C GLU A 81 -0.02 2.47 -12.53
N ILE A 82 1.21 2.83 -12.12
CA ILE A 82 2.02 3.88 -12.76
C ILE A 82 2.84 3.31 -13.92
N SER A 83 3.57 2.21 -13.68
CA SER A 83 4.54 1.67 -14.62
C SER A 83 4.50 0.15 -14.67
N LYS A 84 5.08 -0.40 -15.76
CA LYS A 84 5.30 -1.85 -15.93
C LYS A 84 6.45 -2.39 -15.07
N LYS A 85 7.28 -1.49 -14.54
CA LYS A 85 8.40 -1.84 -13.65
C LYS A 85 8.00 -1.61 -12.20
N TRP A 86 8.73 -2.24 -11.28
CA TRP A 86 8.61 -1.91 -9.86
C TRP A 86 9.00 -0.45 -9.65
N VAL A 87 8.12 0.30 -8.99
CA VAL A 87 8.34 1.70 -8.63
C VAL A 87 8.60 1.74 -7.14
N SER A 88 9.85 1.97 -6.74
CA SER A 88 10.25 2.13 -5.34
C SER A 88 9.92 3.53 -4.81
N ASP A 89 10.02 4.54 -5.67
CA ASP A 89 9.64 5.92 -5.37
C ASP A 89 8.79 6.48 -6.50
N VAL A 90 7.61 7.00 -6.15
CA VAL A 90 6.68 7.60 -7.12
C VAL A 90 7.24 8.93 -7.66
N ALA A 91 8.04 9.64 -6.86
CA ALA A 91 8.65 10.91 -7.26
C ALA A 91 9.66 10.76 -8.42
N ASP A 92 10.17 9.55 -8.63
CA ASP A 92 11.06 9.25 -9.75
C ASP A 92 10.30 9.11 -11.08
N GLU A 93 9.01 8.74 -11.02
CA GLU A 93 8.18 8.51 -12.21
C GLU A 93 7.36 9.75 -12.60
N VAL A 94 6.92 10.54 -11.62
CA VAL A 94 6.04 11.70 -11.84
C VAL A 94 6.44 12.91 -10.99
N LYS A 95 6.21 14.12 -11.51
CA LYS A 95 6.45 15.39 -10.82
C LYS A 95 5.15 16.12 -10.51
N LEU A 96 5.14 16.91 -9.43
CA LEU A 96 4.02 17.80 -9.12
C LEU A 96 3.76 18.76 -10.27
N GLY A 97 2.50 18.89 -10.67
CA GLY A 97 2.06 19.70 -11.81
C GLY A 97 2.31 19.08 -13.19
N GLN A 98 2.86 17.86 -13.27
CA GLN A 98 3.09 17.19 -14.55
C GLN A 98 1.78 16.73 -15.18
N GLU A 99 1.65 16.93 -16.50
CA GLU A 99 0.57 16.33 -17.29
C GLU A 99 0.90 14.86 -17.62
N VAL A 100 0.01 13.96 -17.24
CA VAL A 100 0.11 12.52 -17.47
C VAL A 100 -1.15 11.99 -18.14
N LYS A 101 -0.99 10.93 -18.93
CA LYS A 101 -2.14 10.21 -19.52
C LYS A 101 -2.56 9.09 -18.59
N VAL A 102 -3.83 9.10 -18.21
CA VAL A 102 -4.43 8.10 -17.33
C VAL A 102 -5.75 7.60 -17.90
N ARG A 103 -6.21 6.46 -17.42
CA ARG A 103 -7.54 5.91 -17.71
C ARG A 103 -8.29 5.71 -16.41
N VAL A 104 -9.61 5.86 -16.46
CA VAL A 104 -10.48 5.47 -15.35
C VAL A 104 -10.40 3.95 -15.21
N ARG A 105 -9.96 3.46 -14.05
CA ARG A 105 -9.96 2.04 -13.67
C ARG A 105 -11.17 1.69 -12.81
N LYS A 106 -11.58 2.61 -11.93
CA LYS A 106 -12.78 2.44 -11.12
C LYS A 106 -13.35 3.82 -10.79
N ALA A 107 -14.66 3.95 -10.95
CA ALA A 107 -15.42 5.12 -10.54
C ALA A 107 -16.54 4.69 -9.60
N ASP A 108 -16.52 5.22 -8.37
CA ASP A 108 -17.49 4.90 -7.34
C ASP A 108 -18.38 6.12 -7.11
N GLY A 109 -19.62 6.06 -7.61
CA GLY A 109 -20.56 7.17 -7.57
C GLY A 109 -21.16 7.45 -6.18
N GLU A 110 -21.08 6.50 -5.26
CA GLU A 110 -21.56 6.69 -3.88
C GLU A 110 -20.52 7.41 -3.04
N THR A 111 -19.27 6.99 -3.18
CA THR A 111 -18.16 7.53 -2.39
C THR A 111 -17.43 8.66 -3.07
N GLY A 112 -17.73 8.98 -4.33
CA GLY A 112 -17.04 10.03 -5.12
C GLY A 112 -15.60 9.69 -5.47
N ARG A 113 -15.17 8.43 -5.31
CA ARG A 113 -13.78 8.00 -5.50
C ARG A 113 -13.51 7.60 -6.94
N LEU A 114 -12.38 8.10 -7.46
CA LEU A 114 -11.83 7.70 -8.75
C LEU A 114 -10.46 7.08 -8.57
N ASN A 115 -10.30 5.90 -9.15
CA ASN A 115 -9.01 5.24 -9.29
C ASN A 115 -8.63 5.25 -10.76
N PHE A 116 -7.41 5.69 -11.01
CA PHE A 116 -6.84 5.79 -12.34
C PHE A 116 -5.78 4.71 -12.56
N THR A 117 -5.49 4.45 -13.83
CA THR A 117 -4.37 3.60 -14.25
C THR A 117 -3.64 4.20 -15.43
N MET A 118 -2.32 4.06 -15.45
CA MET A 118 -1.46 4.37 -16.60
C MET A 118 -1.13 3.11 -17.42
N TRP A 119 -1.72 1.97 -17.06
CA TRP A 119 -1.56 0.74 -17.82
C TRP A 119 -2.47 0.71 -19.05
N PRO A 120 -2.02 0.08 -20.14
CA PRO A 120 -2.94 -0.38 -21.17
C PRO A 120 -3.91 -1.39 -20.54
N LEU A 121 -5.19 -1.33 -20.95
CA LEU A 121 -6.25 -2.23 -20.48
C LEU A 121 -6.57 -3.33 -21.50
N ASP A 122 -5.59 -3.68 -22.34
CA ASP A 122 -5.72 -4.81 -23.24
C ASP A 122 -5.51 -6.14 -22.48
N PRO A 123 -6.07 -7.26 -22.97
CA PRO A 123 -5.95 -8.54 -22.30
C PRO A 123 -4.50 -8.99 -22.08
N GLU A 124 -3.59 -8.62 -22.99
CA GLU A 124 -2.17 -8.93 -22.86
C GLU A 124 -1.53 -8.14 -21.72
N ALA A 125 -1.93 -6.89 -21.53
CA ALA A 125 -1.49 -6.03 -20.45
C ALA A 125 -2.03 -6.51 -19.10
N GLU A 126 -3.25 -7.03 -19.02
CA GLU A 126 -3.76 -7.69 -17.80
C GLU A 126 -3.02 -9.01 -17.50
N ILE A 127 -2.66 -9.78 -18.54
CA ILE A 127 -1.81 -10.98 -18.38
C ILE A 127 -0.41 -10.57 -17.93
N MET A 128 0.21 -9.59 -18.58
CA MET A 128 1.53 -9.05 -18.26
C MET A 128 1.53 -8.43 -16.88
N LYS A 129 0.48 -7.72 -16.50
CA LYS A 129 0.26 -7.19 -15.17
C LYS A 129 0.14 -8.33 -14.19
N SER A 130 -0.69 -9.33 -14.43
CA SER A 130 -0.77 -10.52 -13.57
C SER A 130 0.57 -11.27 -13.45
N ALA A 131 1.43 -11.18 -14.47
CA ALA A 131 2.77 -11.77 -14.52
C ALA A 131 3.86 -10.88 -13.87
N LEU A 132 3.69 -9.55 -13.85
CA LEU A 132 4.58 -8.57 -13.21
C LEU A 132 4.18 -8.32 -11.75
N THR A 133 2.88 -8.29 -11.46
CA THR A 133 2.26 -8.48 -10.15
C THR A 133 2.23 -9.96 -9.75
N ARG A 134 2.93 -10.83 -10.48
CA ARG A 134 3.50 -12.05 -9.92
C ARG A 134 4.92 -11.71 -9.46
N PRO A 135 5.09 -11.28 -8.20
CA PRO A 135 6.15 -11.91 -7.45
C PRO A 135 5.79 -13.40 -7.35
N GLU A 136 6.77 -14.28 -7.13
CA GLU A 136 6.53 -15.59 -6.49
C GLU A 136 5.95 -15.47 -5.06
N VAL A 137 5.31 -14.35 -4.73
CA VAL A 137 4.51 -14.16 -3.54
C VAL A 137 3.08 -14.51 -3.93
N ARG A 138 2.73 -15.78 -3.71
CA ARG A 138 1.35 -16.22 -3.52
C ARG A 138 0.55 -15.12 -2.84
N LYS A 139 -0.57 -14.72 -3.46
CA LYS A 139 -1.63 -13.88 -2.89
C LYS A 139 -1.72 -14.00 -1.36
N TYR A 140 -1.09 -13.10 -0.60
CA TYR A 140 -1.51 -12.88 0.78
C TYR A 140 -2.65 -11.87 0.74
N LYS A 141 -3.80 -12.39 0.33
CA LYS A 141 -5.09 -11.77 0.57
C LYS A 141 -5.14 -11.53 2.08
N ASP A 142 -5.34 -10.27 2.44
CA ASP A 142 -5.63 -9.74 3.77
C ASP A 142 -6.95 -10.30 4.35
N THR A 143 -7.16 -11.62 4.27
CA THR A 143 -8.35 -12.32 4.78
C THR A 143 -8.12 -13.84 4.83
N THR A 144 -7.19 -14.31 5.63
CA THR A 144 -7.38 -15.58 6.35
C THR A 144 -6.53 -15.53 7.61
N VAL A 145 -7.20 -15.61 8.76
CA VAL A 145 -6.65 -15.78 10.12
C VAL A 145 -5.19 -16.23 10.10
N GLN A 146 -4.26 -15.35 10.47
CA GLN A 146 -2.93 -15.78 10.91
C GLN A 146 -3.18 -16.59 12.17
N ASP A 147 -3.38 -17.89 12.03
CA ASP A 147 -3.43 -18.81 13.14
C ASP A 147 -2.02 -18.97 13.69
N VAL A 148 -1.51 -17.90 14.30
CA VAL A 148 -0.19 -17.84 14.91
C VAL A 148 -0.10 -18.82 16.09
N SER A 149 -1.23 -19.39 16.54
CA SER A 149 -1.23 -20.46 17.54
C SER A 149 -0.42 -21.66 17.08
N ALA A 150 -0.39 -21.91 15.77
CA ALA A 150 0.38 -22.97 15.14
C ALA A 150 1.90 -22.79 15.25
N PHE A 151 2.40 -21.62 15.68
CA PHE A 151 3.83 -21.34 15.82
C PHE A 151 4.31 -21.30 17.28
N ARG A 152 3.44 -21.60 18.26
CA ARG A 152 3.82 -21.62 19.69
C ARG A 152 4.85 -22.69 20.01
N ASP A 153 4.72 -23.86 19.40
CA ASP A 153 5.67 -24.97 19.51
C ASP A 153 7.05 -24.58 18.95
N VAL A 154 7.09 -23.90 17.79
CA VAL A 154 8.35 -23.38 17.22
C VAL A 154 8.97 -22.30 18.11
N GLN A 155 8.14 -21.43 18.69
CA GLN A 155 8.62 -20.40 19.62
C GLN A 155 9.20 -21.03 20.90
N GLN A 156 8.61 -22.11 21.42
CA GLN A 156 9.10 -22.83 22.60
C GLN A 156 10.37 -23.63 22.32
N SER A 157 10.52 -24.19 21.11
CA SER A 157 11.74 -24.89 20.71
C SER A 157 12.90 -23.93 20.44
N GLY A 158 12.62 -22.64 20.24
CA GLY A 158 13.62 -21.64 19.87
C GLY A 158 14.26 -21.92 18.50
N GLN A 159 13.59 -22.73 17.67
CA GLN A 159 14.11 -23.15 16.38
C GLN A 159 14.22 -21.97 15.41
N TRP A 160 15.29 -21.99 14.61
CA TRP A 160 15.48 -21.06 13.51
C TRP A 160 14.67 -21.51 12.29
N LEU A 161 13.88 -20.59 11.75
CA LEU A 161 13.14 -20.76 10.52
C LEU A 161 13.81 -19.98 9.39
N THR A 162 13.76 -20.55 8.19
CA THR A 162 14.05 -19.82 6.96
C THR A 162 12.78 -19.09 6.53
N GLY A 163 12.91 -17.82 6.16
CA GLY A 163 11.81 -17.03 5.65
C GLY A 163 12.25 -15.98 4.65
N THR A 164 11.29 -15.38 3.97
CA THR A 164 11.51 -14.38 2.93
C THR A 164 11.14 -13.00 3.45
N VAL A 165 12.02 -12.01 3.24
CA VAL A 165 11.76 -10.62 3.60
C VAL A 165 10.64 -10.07 2.72
N MET A 166 9.55 -9.65 3.34
CA MET A 166 8.36 -9.16 2.64
C MET A 166 8.38 -7.65 2.47
N ARG A 167 8.83 -6.94 3.51
CA ARG A 167 8.94 -5.47 3.54
C ARG A 167 9.83 -5.03 4.69
N THR A 168 10.38 -3.83 4.56
CA THR A 168 11.13 -3.12 5.58
C THR A 168 10.41 -1.82 5.96
N ALA A 169 10.71 -1.30 7.15
CA ALA A 169 10.33 0.01 7.64
C ALA A 169 11.45 0.51 8.56
N SER A 170 11.41 1.78 8.95
CA SER A 170 12.44 2.39 9.83
C SER A 170 12.64 1.66 11.16
N PHE A 171 11.66 0.91 11.64
CA PHE A 171 11.73 0.18 12.91
C PHE A 171 11.96 -1.34 12.76
N GLY A 172 12.01 -1.88 11.55
CA GLY A 172 12.24 -3.32 11.37
C GLY A 172 11.88 -3.89 10.00
N ALA A 173 11.93 -5.21 9.91
CA ALA A 173 11.63 -5.99 8.72
C ALA A 173 10.58 -7.07 9.02
N TRP A 174 9.66 -7.30 8.08
CA TRP A 174 8.71 -8.42 8.15
C TRP A 174 9.24 -9.57 7.31
N VAL A 175 9.33 -10.74 7.93
CA VAL A 175 9.78 -11.97 7.31
C VAL A 175 8.62 -12.96 7.29
N SER A 176 8.25 -13.45 6.12
CA SER A 176 7.29 -14.52 5.97
C SER A 176 8.00 -15.85 6.19
N VAL A 177 7.57 -16.60 7.20
CA VAL A 177 8.12 -17.92 7.53
C VAL A 177 7.08 -19.01 7.31
N TRP A 178 7.56 -20.20 6.98
CA TRP A 178 6.76 -21.40 6.89
C TRP A 178 6.93 -22.23 8.16
N HIS A 179 5.84 -22.81 8.65
CA HIS A 179 5.93 -23.77 9.74
C HIS A 179 6.56 -25.09 9.23
N PRO A 180 7.52 -25.69 9.94
CA PRO A 180 8.27 -26.85 9.43
C PRO A 180 7.43 -28.12 9.27
N ILE A 181 6.34 -28.24 10.03
CA ILE A 181 5.48 -29.45 10.08
C ILE A 181 4.07 -29.19 9.53
N ARG A 182 3.63 -27.93 9.51
CA ARG A 182 2.24 -27.55 9.22
C ARG A 182 2.27 -26.72 7.95
N ASP A 183 1.35 -26.94 7.03
CA ASP A 183 1.27 -26.16 5.79
C ASP A 183 0.62 -24.78 6.04
N VAL A 184 1.24 -24.01 6.93
CA VAL A 184 0.82 -22.67 7.34
C VAL A 184 2.02 -21.73 7.27
N SER A 185 1.75 -20.51 6.84
CA SER A 185 2.72 -19.42 6.82
C SER A 185 2.32 -18.35 7.83
N GLY A 186 3.31 -17.60 8.31
CA GLY A 186 3.07 -16.50 9.22
C GLY A 186 4.11 -15.40 9.06
N ASN A 187 3.73 -14.18 9.43
CA ASN A 187 4.59 -13.01 9.33
C ASN A 187 5.25 -12.72 10.67
N VAL A 188 6.57 -12.68 10.69
CA VAL A 188 7.38 -12.37 11.87
C VAL A 188 7.98 -10.98 11.70
N LEU A 189 7.73 -10.10 12.67
CA LEU A 189 8.39 -8.80 12.72
C LEU A 189 9.74 -8.95 13.45
N VAL A 190 10.82 -8.59 12.76
CA VAL A 190 12.15 -8.43 13.32
C VAL A 190 12.40 -6.94 13.51
N HIS A 191 12.51 -6.51 14.77
CA HIS A 191 12.83 -5.11 15.09
C HIS A 191 14.29 -4.81 14.73
N VAL A 192 14.64 -3.54 14.44
CA VAL A 192 16.03 -3.13 14.11
C VAL A 192 17.07 -3.64 15.11
N THR A 193 16.73 -3.63 16.39
CA THR A 193 17.59 -4.10 17.49
C THR A 193 17.81 -5.60 17.53
N ALA A 194 17.04 -6.36 16.76
CA ALA A 194 17.10 -7.82 16.70
C ALA A 194 17.46 -8.30 15.28
N MET A 195 17.91 -7.39 14.42
CA MET A 195 18.28 -7.67 13.04
C MET A 195 19.77 -7.99 12.91
N ARG A 196 20.62 -7.23 13.61
CA ARG A 196 22.08 -7.41 13.70
C ARG A 196 22.55 -7.25 15.14
N ASP A 197 23.77 -7.70 15.42
CA ASP A 197 24.48 -7.52 16.68
C ASP A 197 25.00 -6.09 16.90
N TYR A 198 24.91 -5.25 15.87
CA TYR A 198 25.15 -3.81 15.92
C TYR A 198 23.87 -2.99 15.69
N PHE A 199 23.96 -1.69 15.94
CA PHE A 199 22.85 -0.78 15.73
C PHE A 199 22.55 -0.59 14.24
N VAL A 200 21.34 -0.93 13.83
CA VAL A 200 20.85 -0.75 12.46
C VAL A 200 20.06 0.57 12.39
N GLU A 201 20.55 1.52 11.61
CA GLU A 201 19.84 2.79 11.33
C GLU A 201 18.73 2.62 10.30
N ASP A 202 19.02 1.90 9.21
CA ASP A 202 18.07 1.66 8.13
C ASP A 202 18.04 0.16 7.76
N PRO A 203 16.96 -0.55 8.10
CA PRO A 203 16.75 -1.94 7.68
C PRO A 203 16.81 -2.18 6.18
N ALA A 204 16.49 -1.19 5.34
CA ALA A 204 16.54 -1.34 3.90
C ALA A 204 17.96 -1.48 3.35
N GLN A 205 18.98 -1.07 4.10
CA GLN A 205 20.39 -1.29 3.76
C GLN A 205 20.89 -2.67 4.22
N GLU A 206 20.20 -3.29 5.18
CA GLU A 206 20.60 -4.58 5.76
C GLU A 206 20.00 -5.79 5.06
N VAL A 207 18.77 -5.64 4.59
CA VAL A 207 18.00 -6.71 3.96
C VAL A 207 17.23 -6.22 2.75
N GLU A 208 17.24 -7.00 1.68
CA GLU A 208 16.49 -6.73 0.46
C GLU A 208 15.10 -7.40 0.50
N ILE A 209 14.10 -6.75 -0.11
CA ILE A 209 12.77 -7.33 -0.26
C ILE A 209 12.88 -8.55 -1.20
N GLY A 210 12.38 -9.69 -0.76
CA GLY A 210 12.51 -10.98 -1.45
C GLY A 210 13.72 -11.81 -1.01
N GLN A 211 14.61 -11.27 -0.19
CA GLN A 211 15.77 -12.00 0.32
C GLN A 211 15.35 -13.12 1.28
N GLU A 212 16.02 -14.27 1.16
CA GLU A 212 15.90 -15.37 2.11
C GLU A 212 16.79 -15.12 3.34
N VAL A 213 16.20 -15.16 4.53
CA VAL A 213 16.86 -14.88 5.81
C VAL A 213 16.47 -15.92 6.86
N ARG A 214 17.33 -16.09 7.87
CA ARG A 214 17.05 -16.95 9.02
C ARG A 214 16.52 -16.10 10.17
N VAL A 215 15.39 -16.50 10.73
CA VAL A 215 14.74 -15.82 11.85
C VAL A 215 14.29 -16.82 12.90
N ARG A 216 14.51 -16.50 14.16
CA ARG A 216 13.96 -17.23 15.31
C ARG A 216 12.76 -16.49 15.86
N ILE A 217 11.67 -17.21 16.14
CA ILE A 217 10.49 -16.62 16.78
C ILE A 217 10.75 -16.45 18.28
N THR A 218 10.65 -15.22 18.78
CA THR A 218 10.86 -14.89 20.19
C THR A 218 9.55 -14.79 20.96
N SER A 219 8.48 -14.33 20.31
CA SER A 219 7.18 -14.17 20.95
C SER A 219 6.04 -14.36 19.96
N VAL A 220 4.98 -15.01 20.41
CA VAL A 220 3.74 -15.24 19.65
C VAL A 220 2.57 -14.71 20.47
N ASP A 221 1.89 -13.69 19.95
CA ASP A 221 0.66 -13.15 20.53
C ASP A 221 -0.54 -13.62 19.70
N VAL A 222 -1.21 -14.65 20.21
CA VAL A 222 -2.40 -15.25 19.58
C VAL A 222 -3.60 -14.31 19.60
N ARG A 223 -3.67 -13.37 20.56
CA ARG A 223 -4.79 -12.42 20.65
C ARG A 223 -4.71 -11.38 19.55
N THR A 224 -3.50 -10.90 19.26
CA THR A 224 -3.28 -9.87 18.23
C THR A 224 -2.87 -10.45 16.87
N GLY A 225 -2.62 -11.76 16.79
CA GLY A 225 -2.12 -12.42 15.58
C GLY A 225 -0.69 -12.01 15.23
N ARG A 226 0.11 -11.52 16.18
CA ARG A 226 1.44 -10.97 15.92
C ARG A 226 2.53 -11.91 16.38
N MET A 227 3.58 -12.04 15.57
CA MET A 227 4.80 -12.75 15.93
C MET A 227 6.00 -11.80 15.89
N ARG A 228 6.85 -11.89 16.91
CA ARG A 228 8.15 -11.20 16.96
C ARG A 228 9.27 -12.21 16.79
N GLY A 229 10.34 -11.78 16.15
CA GLY A 229 11.51 -12.62 15.95
C GLY A 229 12.81 -11.86 16.08
N SER A 230 13.88 -12.62 15.99
CA SER A 230 15.27 -12.16 16.01
C SER A 230 16.05 -12.86 14.92
N MET A 231 16.87 -12.12 14.20
CA MET A 231 17.92 -12.62 13.30
C MET A 231 19.27 -12.75 14.00
N VAL A 232 19.36 -12.27 15.24
CA VAL A 232 20.57 -12.32 16.08
C VAL A 232 20.49 -13.52 17.02
N GLU A 233 21.63 -14.17 17.20
CA GLU A 233 21.78 -15.24 18.19
C GLU A 233 21.60 -14.70 19.61
N PRO A 234 20.93 -15.45 20.51
CA PRO A 234 20.89 -15.07 21.92
C PRO A 234 22.32 -15.05 22.47
N LEU A 235 22.66 -14.02 23.25
CA LEU A 235 23.89 -14.01 24.03
C LEU A 235 23.86 -15.23 24.98
N ALA A 236 24.88 -16.09 24.85
CA ALA A 236 25.04 -17.32 25.64
C ALA A 236 25.38 -17.03 27.11
#